data_AF-A0A7J2LQZ7-F1
#
_entry.id   AF-A0A7J2LQZ7-F1
#
_cell.length_a   1.000
_cell.length_b   1.000
_cell.length_c   1.000
_cell.angle_alpha   90.00
_cell.angle_beta   90.00
_cell.angle_gamma   90.00
#
_symmetry.space_group_name_H-M   'P 1'
#
loop_
_entity.id
_entity.type
_entity.pdbx_description
1 polymer ?
#
loop_
_entity_poly.entity_id
_entity_poly.type
_entity_poly.pdbx_seq_one_letter_code
_entity_poly.pdbx_strand_id
1 'polypeptide(L)'
;MKNKLKWVQIGGLAQKFCLAIKDAVKSMCKENLLNCKSAEELIDLMEKEAKLGNIPDPEIVEKMAEDKKDVGLFLLASLIHREFARYLAAKSFEKRVFIDETFGAYVKAIGLLLGVFFSIKDERIRDELVRSLAEIEYVANKLGSEKDREYTKILRMIVLLSLKVLDTELGDNEL
;
A
#
# COMPACT_ATOMS: atom_id res chain seq x y z
N MET A 1 -17.81 -3.73 -12.92
CA MET A 1 -16.47 -3.87 -12.31
C MET A 1 -15.68 -5.08 -12.80
N LYS A 2 -16.24 -6.31 -12.84
CA LYS A 2 -15.48 -7.52 -13.21
C LYS A 2 -14.71 -7.46 -14.55
N ASN A 3 -15.30 -6.92 -15.62
CA ASN A 3 -14.67 -6.90 -16.96
C ASN A 3 -13.52 -5.89 -17.13
N LYS A 4 -13.13 -5.14 -16.08
CA LYS A 4 -12.00 -4.19 -16.13
C LYS A 4 -10.84 -4.55 -15.20
N LEU A 5 -10.99 -5.57 -14.35
CA LEU A 5 -9.98 -5.96 -13.38
C LEU A 5 -9.12 -7.09 -13.94
N LYS A 6 -7.80 -6.90 -13.92
CA LYS A 6 -6.83 -7.96 -14.13
C LYS A 6 -6.56 -8.63 -12.79
N TRP A 7 -6.53 -9.96 -12.79
CA TRP A 7 -6.33 -10.77 -11.59
C TRP A 7 -5.00 -11.52 -11.70
N VAL A 8 -4.27 -11.55 -10.60
CA VAL A 8 -3.00 -12.26 -10.45
C VAL A 8 -3.22 -13.46 -9.55
N GLN A 9 -2.80 -14.64 -10.03
CA GLN A 9 -2.96 -15.87 -9.27
C GLN A 9 -1.75 -16.10 -8.35
N ILE A 10 -2.01 -16.14 -7.05
CA ILE A 10 -1.00 -16.38 -6.00
C ILE A 10 -1.35 -17.57 -5.09
N GLY A 11 -2.38 -18.33 -5.46
CA GLY A 11 -2.79 -19.57 -4.77
C GLY A 11 -3.32 -19.31 -3.36
N GLY A 12 -3.06 -20.22 -2.43
CA GLY A 12 -3.61 -20.19 -1.07
C GLY A 12 -3.25 -18.95 -0.24
N LEU A 13 -2.28 -18.15 -0.67
CA LEU A 13 -1.93 -16.89 0.00
C LEU A 13 -2.94 -15.76 -0.28
N ALA A 14 -3.73 -15.86 -1.35
CA ALA A 14 -4.69 -14.82 -1.73
C ALA A 14 -5.69 -14.49 -0.62
N GLN A 15 -6.15 -15.49 0.13
CA GLN A 15 -7.09 -15.29 1.23
C GLN A 15 -6.47 -14.50 2.39
N LYS A 16 -5.22 -14.82 2.76
CA LYS A 16 -4.49 -14.10 3.83
C LYS A 16 -4.23 -12.66 3.43
N PHE A 17 -3.82 -12.46 2.18
CA PHE A 17 -3.59 -11.16 1.57
C PHE A 17 -4.87 -10.31 1.61
N CYS A 18 -5.99 -10.87 1.13
CA CYS A 18 -7.27 -10.19 1.13
C CYS A 18 -7.75 -9.84 2.55
N LEU A 19 -7.56 -10.73 3.52
CA LEU A 19 -7.93 -10.49 4.91
C LEU A 19 -7.11 -9.33 5.52
N ALA A 20 -5.79 -9.33 5.33
CA ALA A 20 -4.92 -8.27 5.83
C ALA A 20 -5.31 -6.89 5.28
N ILE A 21 -5.63 -6.81 3.99
CA ILE A 21 -6.15 -5.58 3.37
C ILE A 21 -7.49 -5.18 3.96
N LYS A 22 -8.44 -6.11 4.04
CA LYS A 22 -9.78 -5.84 4.54
C LYS A 22 -9.74 -5.28 5.95
N ASP A 23 -8.90 -5.87 6.81
CA ASP A 23 -8.76 -5.42 8.20
C ASP A 23 -8.12 -4.02 8.26
N ALA A 24 -7.11 -3.74 7.44
CA ALA A 24 -6.48 -2.42 7.36
C ALA A 24 -7.48 -1.36 6.86
N VAL A 25 -8.19 -1.62 5.76
CA VAL A 25 -9.19 -0.70 5.22
C VAL A 25 -10.32 -0.47 6.22
N LYS A 26 -10.86 -1.54 6.82
CA LYS A 26 -11.92 -1.41 7.83
C LYS A 26 -11.47 -0.61 9.05
N SER A 27 -10.21 -0.72 9.45
CA SER A 27 -9.64 0.09 10.53
C SER A 27 -9.63 1.57 10.19
N MET A 28 -9.29 1.93 8.94
CA MET A 28 -9.14 3.31 8.47
C MET A 28 -10.44 3.98 8.02
N CYS A 29 -11.42 3.20 7.56
CA CYS A 29 -12.72 3.70 7.10
C CYS A 29 -13.73 3.88 8.25
N LYS A 30 -13.39 3.44 9.47
CA LYS A 30 -14.19 3.74 10.67
C LYS A 30 -14.22 5.25 10.91
N GLU A 31 -15.39 5.75 11.30
CA GLU A 31 -15.67 7.15 11.67
C GLU A 31 -15.90 8.14 10.51
N ASN A 32 -16.19 7.66 9.29
CA ASN A 32 -16.51 8.49 8.11
C ASN A 32 -15.41 9.48 7.67
N LEU A 33 -14.17 9.35 8.16
CA LEU A 33 -13.03 10.15 7.72
C LEU A 33 -12.66 9.91 6.26
N LEU A 34 -12.99 8.72 5.73
CA LEU A 34 -12.79 8.34 4.34
C LEU A 34 -14.05 7.69 3.78
N ASN A 35 -14.56 8.22 2.65
CA ASN A 35 -15.60 7.52 1.90
C ASN A 35 -14.97 6.32 1.19
N CYS A 36 -15.08 5.15 1.82
CA CYS A 36 -14.49 3.93 1.32
C CYS A 36 -15.45 3.07 0.50
N LYS A 37 -16.63 3.57 0.12
CA LYS A 37 -17.66 2.72 -0.51
C LYS A 37 -17.13 1.98 -1.75
N SER A 38 -16.42 2.67 -2.64
CA SER A 38 -15.79 2.03 -3.81
C SER A 38 -14.75 0.98 -3.43
N ALA A 39 -13.99 1.21 -2.36
CA ALA A 39 -12.98 0.29 -1.87
C ALA A 39 -13.62 -0.93 -1.21
N GLU A 40 -14.68 -0.75 -0.43
CA GLU A 40 -15.48 -1.83 0.18
C GLU A 40 -16.12 -2.71 -0.89
N GLU A 41 -16.73 -2.12 -1.93
CA GLU A 41 -17.27 -2.86 -3.07
C GLU A 41 -16.21 -3.70 -3.80
N LEU A 42 -14.98 -3.18 -3.91
CA LEU A 42 -13.87 -3.93 -4.49
C LEU A 42 -13.35 -5.00 -3.54
N ILE A 43 -13.29 -4.76 -2.23
CA ILE A 43 -12.93 -5.76 -1.22
C ILE A 43 -13.90 -6.95 -1.25
N ASP A 44 -15.21 -6.70 -1.33
CA ASP A 44 -16.21 -7.78 -1.44
C ASP A 44 -15.99 -8.66 -2.69
N LEU A 45 -15.52 -8.05 -3.77
CA LEU A 45 -15.13 -8.77 -4.98
C LEU A 45 -13.81 -9.54 -4.78
N MET A 46 -12.82 -8.91 -4.15
CA MET A 46 -11.54 -9.54 -3.81
C MET A 46 -11.74 -10.77 -2.92
N GLU A 47 -12.66 -10.74 -1.95
CA GLU A 47 -12.93 -11.91 -1.09
C GLU A 47 -13.44 -13.12 -1.88
N LYS A 48 -14.22 -12.88 -2.93
CA LYS A 48 -14.72 -13.96 -3.81
C LYS A 48 -13.61 -14.54 -4.67
N GLU A 49 -12.78 -13.68 -5.26
CA GLU A 49 -11.68 -14.09 -6.14
C GLU A 49 -10.50 -14.70 -5.35
N ALA A 50 -10.27 -14.25 -4.11
CA ALA A 50 -9.26 -14.80 -3.21
C ALA A 50 -9.53 -16.25 -2.84
N LYS A 51 -10.80 -16.69 -2.80
CA LYS A 51 -11.16 -18.11 -2.64
C LYS A 51 -10.67 -18.98 -3.80
N LEU A 52 -10.51 -18.39 -4.98
CA LEU A 52 -9.97 -19.03 -6.19
C LEU A 52 -8.44 -18.87 -6.29
N GLY A 53 -7.81 -18.22 -5.30
CA GLY A 53 -6.37 -17.97 -5.27
C GLY A 53 -5.93 -16.72 -6.03
N ASN A 54 -6.85 -15.80 -6.30
CA ASN A 54 -6.60 -14.60 -7.10
C ASN A 54 -6.64 -13.32 -6.25
N ILE A 55 -5.81 -12.34 -6.63
CA ILE A 55 -5.83 -10.97 -6.10
C ILE A 55 -5.81 -9.98 -7.27
N PRO A 56 -6.32 -8.75 -7.11
CA PRO A 56 -6.32 -7.79 -8.21
C PRO A 56 -4.90 -7.30 -8.48
N ASP A 57 -4.60 -7.02 -9.75
CA ASP A 57 -3.39 -6.34 -10.16
C ASP A 57 -3.41 -4.90 -9.59
N PRO A 58 -2.41 -4.50 -8.78
CA PRO A 58 -2.44 -3.23 -8.07
C PRO A 58 -2.43 -2.03 -9.03
N GLU A 59 -1.78 -2.13 -10.20
CA GLU A 59 -1.74 -1.04 -11.18
C GLU A 59 -3.13 -0.73 -11.76
N ILE A 60 -3.96 -1.77 -11.91
CA ILE A 60 -5.34 -1.59 -12.39
C ILE A 60 -6.19 -0.91 -11.32
N VAL A 61 -5.95 -1.20 -10.04
CA VAL A 61 -6.65 -0.53 -8.94
C VAL A 61 -6.19 0.92 -8.80
N GLU A 62 -4.90 1.21 -8.98
CA GLU A 62 -4.33 2.57 -9.06
C GLU A 62 -5.02 3.36 -10.17
N LYS A 63 -5.08 2.82 -11.39
CA LYS A 63 -5.75 3.46 -12.52
C LYS A 63 -7.25 3.70 -12.25
N MET A 64 -7.93 2.75 -11.60
CA MET A 64 -9.32 2.93 -11.20
C MET A 64 -9.49 4.07 -10.19
N ALA A 65 -8.53 4.24 -9.27
CA ALA A 65 -8.52 5.33 -8.31
C ALA A 65 -8.33 6.68 -9.00
N GLU A 66 -7.40 6.75 -9.97
CA GLU A 66 -7.16 7.95 -10.78
C GLU A 66 -8.39 8.35 -11.61
N ASP A 67 -8.96 7.40 -12.37
CA ASP A 67 -10.12 7.63 -13.24
C ASP A 67 -11.33 8.16 -12.45
N LYS A 68 -11.51 7.66 -11.22
CA LYS A 68 -12.61 8.03 -10.33
C LYS A 68 -12.28 9.18 -9.38
N LYS A 69 -11.01 9.60 -9.29
CA LYS A 69 -10.49 10.52 -8.27
C LYS A 69 -10.90 10.11 -6.85
N ASP A 70 -10.74 8.82 -6.55
CA ASP A 70 -11.26 8.20 -5.33
C ASP A 70 -10.13 7.85 -4.36
N VAL A 71 -10.07 8.58 -3.24
CA VAL A 71 -9.02 8.41 -2.21
C VAL A 71 -9.13 7.04 -1.51
N GLY A 72 -10.33 6.49 -1.36
CA GLY A 72 -10.52 5.14 -0.82
C GLY A 72 -9.93 4.07 -1.73
N LEU A 73 -10.04 4.24 -3.04
CA LEU A 73 -9.38 3.35 -4.00
C LEU A 73 -7.85 3.55 -4.03
N PHE A 74 -7.35 4.77 -3.83
CA PHE A 74 -5.90 4.98 -3.68
C PHE A 74 -5.36 4.29 -2.42
N LEU A 75 -6.09 4.37 -1.30
CA LEU A 75 -5.75 3.63 -0.08
C LEU A 75 -5.70 2.13 -0.38
N LEU A 76 -6.75 1.59 -1.01
CA LEU A 76 -6.81 0.16 -1.35
C LEU A 76 -5.65 -0.25 -2.28
N ALA A 77 -5.37 0.51 -3.34
CA ALA A 77 -4.25 0.26 -4.25
C ALA A 77 -2.91 0.24 -3.51
N SER A 78 -2.70 1.18 -2.59
CA SER A 78 -1.48 1.26 -1.78
C SER A 78 -1.26 0.02 -0.91
N LEU A 79 -2.33 -0.48 -0.28
CA LEU A 79 -2.28 -1.69 0.54
C LEU A 79 -2.07 -2.95 -0.31
N ILE A 80 -2.66 -3.01 -1.51
CA ILE A 80 -2.41 -4.10 -2.46
C ILE A 80 -0.95 -4.11 -2.90
N HIS A 81 -0.39 -2.97 -3.29
CA HIS A 81 1.04 -2.86 -3.63
C HIS A 81 1.93 -3.35 -2.49
N ARG A 82 1.64 -2.96 -1.25
CA ARG A 82 2.47 -3.37 -0.09
C ARG A 82 2.43 -4.87 0.16
N GLU A 83 1.25 -5.47 0.16
CA GLU A 83 1.13 -6.91 0.37
C GLU A 83 1.73 -7.71 -0.80
N PHE A 84 1.70 -7.17 -2.04
CA PHE A 84 2.48 -7.72 -3.16
C PHE A 84 3.97 -7.63 -2.87
N ALA A 85 4.44 -6.49 -2.37
CA ALA A 85 5.84 -6.30 -2.00
C ALA A 85 6.26 -7.30 -0.91
N ARG A 86 5.43 -7.57 0.09
CA ARG A 86 5.69 -8.60 1.12
C ARG A 86 5.76 -10.00 0.52
N TYR A 87 4.85 -10.33 -0.38
CA TYR A 87 4.86 -11.61 -1.10
C TYR A 87 6.14 -11.78 -1.94
N LEU A 88 6.52 -10.75 -2.71
CA LEU A 88 7.73 -10.76 -3.52
C LEU A 88 8.97 -10.80 -2.65
N ALA A 89 9.03 -10.03 -1.57
CA ALA A 89 10.13 -10.05 -0.60
C ALA A 89 10.36 -11.46 -0.05
N ALA A 90 9.30 -12.16 0.33
CA ALA A 90 9.41 -13.55 0.80
C ALA A 90 10.04 -14.47 -0.26
N LYS A 91 9.67 -14.28 -1.54
CA LYS A 91 10.29 -15.00 -2.66
C LYS A 91 11.74 -14.58 -2.92
N SER A 92 12.06 -13.30 -2.75
CA SER A 92 13.42 -12.79 -2.86
C SER A 92 14.33 -13.35 -1.77
N PHE A 93 13.85 -13.48 -0.54
CA PHE A 93 14.60 -14.11 0.55
C PHE A 93 14.84 -15.61 0.30
N GLU A 94 13.84 -16.32 -0.21
CA GLU A 94 13.92 -17.76 -0.45
C GLU A 94 14.81 -18.09 -1.66
N LYS A 95 14.67 -17.36 -2.77
CA LYS A 95 15.17 -17.74 -4.08
C LYS A 95 16.08 -16.69 -4.76
N ARG A 96 16.28 -15.53 -4.13
CA ARG A 96 17.06 -14.39 -4.68
C ARG A 96 16.56 -13.89 -6.04
N VAL A 97 15.24 -13.89 -6.23
CA VAL A 97 14.57 -13.37 -7.43
C VAL A 97 13.64 -12.22 -7.07
N PHE A 98 13.23 -11.42 -8.06
CA PHE A 98 12.25 -10.34 -7.91
C PHE A 98 12.63 -9.22 -6.93
N ILE A 99 13.93 -8.96 -6.76
CA ILE A 99 14.41 -7.94 -5.82
C ILE A 99 13.90 -6.56 -6.28
N ASP A 100 14.14 -6.20 -7.54
CA ASP A 100 13.74 -4.90 -8.11
C ASP A 100 12.22 -4.70 -8.07
N GLU A 101 11.43 -5.74 -8.38
CA GLU A 101 9.97 -5.70 -8.31
C GLU A 101 9.48 -5.55 -6.87
N THR A 102 10.15 -6.17 -5.90
CA THR A 102 9.86 -5.97 -4.46
C THR A 102 10.04 -4.51 -4.08
N PHE A 103 11.16 -3.90 -4.48
CA PHE A 103 11.43 -2.48 -4.24
C PHE A 103 10.41 -1.59 -4.91
N GLY A 104 10.15 -1.81 -6.20
CA GLY A 104 9.18 -1.03 -6.97
C GLY A 104 7.79 -1.06 -6.32
N ALA A 105 7.35 -2.24 -5.88
CA ALA A 105 6.07 -2.40 -5.19
C ALA A 105 6.00 -1.63 -3.86
N TYR A 106 7.07 -1.66 -3.04
CA TYR A 106 7.13 -0.86 -1.82
C TYR A 106 7.16 0.65 -2.10
N VAL A 107 7.95 1.10 -3.08
CA VAL A 107 8.02 2.52 -3.46
C VAL A 107 6.64 3.02 -3.90
N LYS A 108 5.93 2.23 -4.71
CA LYS A 108 4.55 2.51 -5.11
C LYS A 108 3.60 2.58 -3.92
N ALA A 109 3.65 1.59 -3.02
CA ALA A 109 2.84 1.59 -1.81
C ALA A 109 3.07 2.84 -0.95
N ILE A 110 4.34 3.19 -0.70
CA ILE A 110 4.73 4.36 0.11
C ILE A 110 4.28 5.65 -0.56
N GLY A 111 4.49 5.81 -1.86
CA GLY A 111 4.07 7.01 -2.60
C GLY A 111 2.57 7.23 -2.54
N LEU A 112 1.78 6.17 -2.74
CA LEU A 112 0.31 6.23 -2.65
C LEU A 112 -0.15 6.49 -1.21
N LEU A 113 0.41 5.80 -0.21
CA LEU A 113 0.09 6.03 1.20
C LEU A 113 0.40 7.47 1.61
N LEU A 114 1.52 8.05 1.13
CA LEU A 114 1.87 9.44 1.40
C LEU A 114 0.84 10.41 0.80
N GLY A 115 0.39 10.18 -0.44
CA GLY A 115 -0.65 11.00 -1.07
C GLY A 115 -2.02 10.88 -0.38
N VAL A 116 -2.38 9.66 0.07
CA VAL A 116 -3.58 9.42 0.88
C VAL A 116 -3.46 10.13 2.23
N PHE A 117 -2.30 10.05 2.88
CA PHE A 117 -2.04 10.76 4.13
C PHE A 117 -2.15 12.27 3.98
N PHE A 118 -1.66 12.85 2.88
CA PHE A 118 -1.81 14.29 2.61
C PHE A 118 -3.27 14.73 2.50
N SER A 119 -4.14 13.83 2.04
CA SER A 119 -5.55 14.12 1.82
C SER A 119 -6.38 14.02 3.11
N ILE A 120 -6.02 13.12 4.03
CA ILE A 120 -6.85 12.75 5.19
C ILE A 120 -6.21 13.14 6.52
N LYS A 121 -4.87 13.13 6.59
CA LYS A 121 -4.06 13.40 7.79
C LYS A 121 -4.40 12.48 8.99
N ASP A 122 -4.66 11.20 8.72
CA ASP A 122 -5.02 10.20 9.74
C ASP A 122 -3.81 9.40 10.28
N GLU A 123 -3.73 9.21 11.59
CA GLU A 123 -2.63 8.51 12.25
C GLU A 123 -2.50 7.05 11.81
N ARG A 124 -3.59 6.35 11.50
CA ARG A 124 -3.54 4.95 11.07
C ARG A 124 -2.88 4.85 9.69
N ILE A 125 -3.10 5.84 8.82
CA ILE A 125 -2.43 5.90 7.51
C ILE A 125 -0.94 6.21 7.70
N ARG A 126 -0.60 7.13 8.61
CA ARG A 126 0.79 7.40 9.01
C ARG A 126 1.48 6.13 9.49
N ASP A 127 0.83 5.34 10.35
CA ASP A 127 1.39 4.10 10.87
C ASP A 127 1.68 3.09 9.77
N GLU A 128 0.77 2.93 8.80
CA GLU A 128 1.01 2.06 7.66
C GLU A 128 2.12 2.58 6.73
N LEU A 129 2.27 3.90 6.60
CA LEU A 129 3.37 4.52 5.86
C LEU A 129 4.72 4.24 6.54
N VAL A 130 4.82 4.44 7.85
CA VAL A 130 6.03 4.16 8.65
C VAL A 130 6.35 2.67 8.61
N ARG A 131 5.35 1.79 8.73
CA ARG A 131 5.53 0.35 8.63
C ARG A 131 6.06 -0.06 7.25
N SER A 132 5.50 0.48 6.18
CA SER A 132 5.96 0.21 4.82
C SER A 132 7.40 0.67 4.60
N LEU A 133 7.77 1.82 5.19
CA LEU A 133 9.14 2.34 5.16
C LEU A 133 10.14 1.43 5.90
N ALA A 134 9.77 0.93 7.07
CA ALA A 134 10.59 -0.03 7.80
C ALA A 134 10.77 -1.35 7.04
N GLU A 135 9.73 -1.81 6.33
CA GLU A 135 9.77 -3.03 5.53
C GLU A 135 10.71 -2.91 4.32
N ILE A 136 10.64 -1.81 3.56
CA ILE A 136 11.58 -1.58 2.45
C ILE A 136 13.01 -1.38 2.95
N GLU A 137 13.22 -0.69 4.09
CA GLU A 137 14.54 -0.56 4.72
C GLU A 137 15.12 -1.93 5.08
N TYR A 138 14.30 -2.83 5.62
CA TYR A 138 14.71 -4.18 5.92
C TYR A 138 15.13 -4.95 4.66
N VAL A 139 14.31 -4.90 3.60
CA VAL A 139 14.63 -5.54 2.32
C VAL A 139 15.92 -4.96 1.73
N ALA A 140 16.11 -3.64 1.78
CA ALA A 140 17.30 -2.99 1.26
C ALA A 140 18.58 -3.36 1.98
N ASN A 141 18.50 -3.48 3.30
CA ASN A 141 19.64 -3.86 4.10
C ASN A 141 20.01 -5.34 3.95
N LYS A 142 19.05 -6.21 3.62
CA LYS A 142 19.29 -7.66 3.54
C LYS A 142 19.54 -8.19 2.14
N LEU A 143 18.85 -7.62 1.14
CA LEU A 143 18.83 -8.12 -0.24
C LEU A 143 19.25 -7.08 -1.27
N GLY A 144 19.11 -5.79 -0.94
CA GLY A 144 19.36 -4.70 -1.88
C GLY A 144 20.83 -4.50 -2.24
N SER A 145 21.04 -3.89 -3.40
CA SER A 145 22.32 -3.29 -3.80
C SER A 145 22.65 -2.05 -2.96
N GLU A 146 23.85 -1.49 -3.13
CA GLU A 146 24.20 -0.22 -2.52
C GLU A 146 23.28 0.92 -2.99
N LYS A 147 22.93 0.90 -4.27
CA LYS A 147 22.00 1.84 -4.90
C LYS A 147 20.62 1.78 -4.24
N ASP A 148 20.12 0.59 -3.96
CA ASP A 148 18.80 0.44 -3.34
C ASP A 148 18.77 0.94 -1.89
N ARG A 149 19.87 0.75 -1.16
CA ARG A 149 20.05 1.33 0.18
C ARG A 149 20.07 2.85 0.13
N GLU A 150 20.74 3.44 -0.86
CA GLU A 150 20.76 4.88 -1.06
C GLU A 150 19.38 5.44 -1.39
N TYR A 151 18.67 4.82 -2.34
CA TYR A 151 17.29 5.21 -2.66
C TYR A 151 16.36 5.10 -1.46
N THR A 152 16.50 4.06 -0.65
CA THR A 152 15.68 3.89 0.54
C THR A 152 15.96 4.98 1.59
N LYS A 153 17.22 5.42 1.74
CA LYS A 153 17.55 6.59 2.59
C LYS A 153 16.90 7.87 2.09
N ILE A 154 16.90 8.10 0.78
CA ILE A 154 16.24 9.28 0.17
C ILE A 154 14.73 9.20 0.41
N LEU A 155 14.11 8.05 0.16
CA LEU A 155 12.68 7.83 0.41
C LEU A 155 12.31 8.08 1.87
N ARG A 156 13.13 7.57 2.80
CA ARG A 156 12.99 7.82 4.24
C ARG A 156 13.03 9.31 4.57
N MET A 157 13.99 10.04 4.01
CA MET A 157 14.09 11.49 4.21
C MET A 157 12.83 12.20 3.70
N ILE A 158 12.34 11.86 2.51
CA ILE A 158 11.12 12.45 1.94
C ILE A 158 9.94 12.21 2.90
N VAL A 159 9.70 10.95 3.29
CA VAL A 159 8.59 10.61 4.18
C VAL A 159 8.68 11.35 5.52
N LEU A 160 9.85 11.33 6.18
CA LEU A 160 10.01 11.96 7.50
C LEU A 160 9.87 13.48 7.43
N LEU A 161 10.39 14.12 6.37
CA LEU A 161 10.22 15.56 6.17
C LEU A 161 8.75 15.91 5.91
N SER A 162 8.08 15.14 5.06
CA SER A 162 6.65 15.34 4.79
C SER A 162 5.80 15.19 6.05
N LEU A 163 6.05 14.16 6.88
CA LEU A 163 5.37 13.99 8.16
C LEU A 163 5.65 15.17 9.10
N LYS A 164 6.90 15.63 9.19
CA LYS A 164 7.27 16.76 10.05
C LYS A 164 6.52 18.04 9.66
N VAL A 165 6.46 18.36 8.36
CA VAL A 165 5.77 19.56 7.86
C VAL A 165 4.28 19.50 8.19
N LEU A 166 3.65 18.35 8.01
CA LEU A 166 2.23 18.18 8.27
C LEU A 166 1.88 18.17 9.76
N ASP A 167 2.75 17.59 10.60
CA ASP A 167 2.60 17.65 12.06
C ASP A 167 2.72 19.09 12.56
N THR A 168 3.57 19.93 11.96
CA THR A 168 3.64 21.38 12.30
C THR A 168 2.38 22.16 11.89
N GLU A 169 1.75 21.82 10.75
CA GLU A 169 0.48 22.47 10.34
C GLU A 169 -0.73 22.06 11.21
N LEU A 170 -0.68 20.90 11.85
CA LEU A 170 -1.72 20.46 12.79
C LEU A 170 -1.65 21.24 14.13
N GLY A 171 -0.48 21.76 14.50
CA GLY A 171 -0.30 22.57 15.71
C GLY A 171 -0.77 24.04 15.60
N ASP A 172 -0.96 24.56 14.39
CA ASP A 172 -1.36 25.95 14.14
C ASP A 172 -2.88 26.13 13.91
N ASN A 173 -3.66 25.03 13.96
CA ASN A 173 -5.13 25.07 13.81
C ASN A 173 -5.90 24.99 15.14
N GLU A 174 -5.23 25.15 16.28
CA GLU A 174 -5.85 25.37 17.59
C GLU A 174 -5.48 26.77 18.13
N LEU A 175 -6.02 27.83 17.53
CA LEU A 175 -6.09 29.18 18.14
C LEU A 175 -7.37 29.92 17.71
#